data_AF-A0AA91A776-F1
#
_entry.id   AF-A0AA91A776-F1
#
_cell.length_a   1.000
_cell.length_b   1.000
_cell.length_c   1.000
_cell.angle_alpha   90.00
_cell.angle_beta   90.00
_cell.angle_gamma   90.00
#
_symmetry.space_group_name_H-M   'P 1'
#
loop_
_entity.id
_entity.type
_entity.pdbx_description
1 polymer ?
#
loop_
_entity_poly.entity_id
_entity_poly.type
_entity_poly.pdbx_seq_one_letter_code
_entity_poly.pdbx_strand_id
1 'polypeptide(L)'
;MKVKNIIRISKENINALRNLECVENVEQNGKDITVRIKPKYTDGRLEARKGEYLIQWGNKMWQRYGSDAINLLSKNPGAEAGKTWDA
;
A
#
# COMPACT_ATOMS: atom_id res chain seq x y z
N MET A 1 -11.89 -5.71 -10.25
CA MET A 1 -11.91 -5.26 -8.84
C MET A 1 -11.47 -3.80 -8.81
N LYS A 2 -12.13 -2.94 -8.03
CA LYS A 2 -11.76 -1.52 -7.94
C LYS A 2 -10.74 -1.29 -6.83
N VAL A 3 -9.70 -0.51 -7.13
CA VAL A 3 -8.76 0.01 -6.13
C VAL A 3 -9.46 1.13 -5.36
N LYS A 4 -9.38 1.09 -4.03
CA LYS A 4 -9.97 2.10 -3.16
C LYS A 4 -8.92 3.08 -2.64
N ASN A 5 -7.76 2.59 -2.25
CA ASN A 5 -6.65 3.39 -1.76
C ASN A 5 -5.33 2.80 -2.24
N ILE A 6 -4.36 3.69 -2.45
CA ILE A 6 -2.97 3.33 -2.72
C ILE A 6 -2.14 4.21 -1.80
N ILE A 7 -1.18 3.62 -1.09
CA ILE A 7 -0.25 4.37 -0.25
C ILE A 7 1.15 3.82 -0.43
N ARG A 8 2.09 4.73 -0.70
CA ARG A 8 3.49 4.38 -0.86
C ARG A 8 4.17 4.22 0.50
N ILE A 9 4.99 3.19 0.65
CA ILE A 9 5.86 3.03 1.82
C ILE A 9 7.05 3.98 1.69
N SER A 10 6.91 5.18 2.25
CA SER A 10 7.95 6.21 2.32
C SER A 10 7.95 6.91 3.68
N LYS A 11 9.01 7.66 4.00
CA LYS A 11 9.11 8.39 5.27
C LYS A 11 7.99 9.43 5.42
N GLU A 12 7.60 10.05 4.33
CA GLU A 12 6.55 11.07 4.26
C GLU A 12 5.18 10.50 4.66
N ASN A 13 4.92 9.23 4.32
CA ASN A 13 3.64 8.58 4.56
C ASN A 13 3.57 7.79 5.88
N ILE A 14 4.59 7.83 6.73
CA ILE A 14 4.66 6.97 7.92
C ILE A 14 3.50 7.21 8.88
N ASN A 15 3.11 8.46 9.09
CA ASN A 15 1.98 8.75 9.98
C ASN A 15 0.67 8.19 9.40
N ALA A 16 0.49 8.31 8.09
CA ALA A 16 -0.67 7.72 7.41
C ALA A 16 -0.65 6.19 7.49
N LEU A 17 0.51 5.54 7.28
CA LEU A 17 0.69 4.10 7.40
C LEU A 17 0.35 3.58 8.79
N ARG A 18 0.79 4.27 9.84
CA ARG A 18 0.48 3.91 11.24
C ARG A 18 -1.01 4.00 11.57
N ASN A 19 -1.75 4.86 10.87
CA ASN A 19 -3.19 5.04 11.05
C ASN A 19 -4.04 4.07 10.20
N LEU A 20 -3.43 3.23 9.36
CA LEU A 20 -4.17 2.26 8.57
C LEU A 20 -4.68 1.10 9.43
N GLU A 21 -5.95 0.71 9.22
CA GLU A 21 -6.56 -0.42 9.91
C GLU A 21 -5.80 -1.74 9.69
N CYS A 22 -5.21 -1.90 8.50
CA CYS A 22 -4.49 -3.11 8.09
C CYS A 22 -3.08 -3.19 8.67
N VAL A 23 -2.51 -2.08 9.11
CA VAL A 23 -1.15 -2.05 9.63
C VAL A 23 -1.16 -2.51 11.08
N GLU A 24 -0.27 -3.45 11.37
CA GLU A 24 0.02 -3.95 12.70
C GLU A 24 1.14 -3.14 13.35
N ASN A 25 2.24 -2.95 12.61
CA ASN A 25 3.39 -2.22 13.10
C ASN A 25 4.16 -1.55 11.95
N VAL A 26 4.84 -0.45 12.25
CA VAL A 26 5.76 0.23 11.32
C VAL A 26 7.12 0.36 11.99
N GLU A 27 8.09 -0.39 11.49
CA GLU A 27 9.46 -0.40 11.94
C GLU A 27 10.32 0.50 11.04
N GLN A 28 11.09 1.39 11.66
CA GLN A 28 12.00 2.30 10.96
C GLN A 28 13.43 2.02 11.43
N ASN A 29 14.23 1.42 10.55
CA ASN A 29 15.64 1.14 10.80
C ASN A 29 16.48 2.08 9.92
N GLY A 30 16.69 3.31 10.39
CA GLY A 30 17.46 4.33 9.69
C GLY A 30 16.85 4.77 8.35
N LYS A 31 17.34 4.21 7.24
CA LYS A 31 16.84 4.48 5.88
C LYS A 31 15.78 3.47 5.43
N ASP A 32 15.67 2.34 6.12
CA ASP A 32 14.74 1.25 5.84
C ASP A 32 13.44 1.44 6.62
N ILE A 33 12.33 1.09 5.95
CA ILE A 33 10.99 1.09 6.53
C ILE A 33 10.40 -0.27 6.23
N THR A 34 9.91 -0.93 7.28
CA THR A 34 9.16 -2.18 7.17
C THR A 34 7.80 -1.98 7.81
N VAL A 35 6.75 -2.30 7.07
CA VAL A 35 5.37 -2.23 7.51
C VAL A 35 4.85 -3.65 7.63
N ARG A 36 4.43 -4.01 8.83
CA ARG A 36 3.72 -5.28 9.10
C ARG A 36 2.23 -5.07 8.93
N ILE A 37 1.61 -5.99 8.21
CA ILE A 37 0.19 -6.02 7.87
C ILE A 37 -0.43 -7.14 8.67
N LYS A 38 -1.58 -6.89 9.29
CA LYS A 38 -2.30 -7.92 10.04
C LYS A 38 -2.79 -8.99 9.06
N PRO A 39 -2.65 -10.29 9.39
CA PRO A 39 -3.02 -11.39 8.49
C PRO A 39 -4.50 -11.40 8.10
N LYS A 40 -5.39 -10.83 8.93
CA LYS A 40 -6.82 -10.72 8.61
C LYS A 40 -7.15 -9.77 7.44
N TYR A 41 -6.21 -8.92 7.03
CA TYR A 41 -6.39 -7.94 5.97
C TYR A 41 -5.60 -8.25 4.70
N THR A 42 -4.83 -9.34 4.65
CA THR A 42 -4.10 -9.71 3.44
C THR A 42 -3.99 -11.22 3.33
N ASP A 43 -4.16 -11.73 2.12
CA ASP A 43 -3.90 -13.14 1.79
C ASP A 43 -2.44 -13.34 1.34
N GLY A 44 -1.71 -12.23 1.15
CA GLY A 44 -0.35 -12.23 0.66
C GLY A 44 0.69 -12.15 1.77
N ARG A 45 1.88 -11.62 1.43
CA ARG A 45 2.89 -11.38 2.45
C ARG A 45 2.43 -10.30 3.43
N LEU A 46 2.74 -10.55 4.70
CA LEU A 46 2.44 -9.68 5.83
C LEU A 46 3.41 -8.51 5.97
N GLU A 47 4.40 -8.39 5.09
CA GLU A 47 5.47 -7.39 5.22
C GLU A 47 5.63 -6.62 3.92
N ALA A 48 5.58 -5.29 4.03
CA ALA A 48 5.86 -4.36 2.94
C ALA A 48 7.08 -3.49 3.30
N ARG A 49 7.94 -3.22 2.33
CA ARG A 49 9.19 -2.47 2.49
C ARG A 49 9.11 -1.11 1.83
N LYS A 50 10.04 -0.24 2.22
CA LYS A 50 10.23 1.07 1.58
C LYS A 50 10.31 0.97 0.07
N GLY A 51 9.59 1.87 -0.61
CA GLY A 51 9.48 1.89 -2.07
C GLY A 51 8.34 1.05 -2.62
N GLU A 52 7.84 0.07 -1.87
CA GLU A 52 6.62 -0.66 -2.22
C GLU A 52 5.37 0.19 -1.92
N TYR A 53 4.22 -0.34 -2.32
CA TYR A 53 2.92 0.29 -2.19
C TYR A 53 1.95 -0.68 -1.53
N LEU A 54 1.10 -0.16 -0.64
CA LEU A 54 -0.05 -0.87 -0.11
C LEU A 54 -1.30 -0.42 -0.86
N ILE A 55 -2.04 -1.38 -1.40
CA ILE A 55 -3.25 -1.15 -2.15
C ILE A 55 -4.44 -1.74 -1.39
N GLN A 56 -5.44 -0.92 -1.11
CA GLN A 56 -6.72 -1.37 -0.57
C GLN A 56 -7.68 -1.66 -1.71
N TRP A 57 -8.26 -2.85 -1.70
CA TRP A 57 -9.28 -3.28 -2.64
C TRP A 57 -10.68 -2.99 -2.11
N GLY A 58 -11.68 -2.96 -3.01
CA GLY A 58 -13.09 -2.71 -2.63
C GLY A 58 -13.67 -3.69 -1.59
N ASN A 59 -13.07 -4.87 -1.43
CA ASN A 59 -13.42 -5.85 -0.39
C ASN A 59 -12.72 -5.61 0.96
N LYS A 60 -12.09 -4.45 1.16
CA LYS A 60 -11.30 -4.06 2.36
C LYS A 60 -10.02 -4.88 2.58
N MET A 61 -9.66 -5.77 1.66
CA MET A 61 -8.36 -6.44 1.68
C MET A 61 -7.26 -5.50 1.21
N TRP A 62 -6.06 -5.75 1.69
CA TRP A 62 -4.85 -5.02 1.41
C TRP A 62 -3.83 -5.94 0.77
N GLN A 63 -3.11 -5.42 -0.21
CA GLN A 63 -2.06 -6.16 -0.88
C GLN A 63 -0.89 -5.25 -1.21
N ARG A 64 0.31 -5.77 -0.99
CA ARG A 64 1.53 -5.05 -1.33
C ARG A 64 1.85 -5.21 -2.82
N TYR A 65 2.37 -4.15 -3.41
CA TYR A 65 2.85 -4.12 -4.78
C TYR A 65 4.22 -3.45 -4.83
N GLY A 66 5.15 -4.06 -5.56
CA GLY A 66 6.41 -3.38 -5.91
C GLY A 66 6.16 -2.22 -6.88
N SER A 67 7.12 -1.31 -6.95
CA SER A 67 7.05 -0.13 -7.83
C SER A 67 6.75 -0.47 -9.29
N ASP A 68 7.33 -1.53 -9.83
CA ASP A 68 7.10 -1.96 -11.22
C ASP A 68 5.69 -2.53 -11.42
N ALA A 69 5.18 -3.25 -10.42
CA ALA A 69 3.88 -3.90 -10.49
C ALA A 69 2.72 -2.89 -10.39
N ILE A 70 2.92 -1.76 -9.71
CA ILE A 70 1.87 -0.73 -9.64
C ILE A 70 1.67 -0.01 -10.98
N ASN A 71 2.72 0.14 -11.78
CA ASN A 71 2.61 0.74 -13.10
C ASN A 71 1.76 -0.13 -14.05
N LEU A 72 1.82 -1.46 -13.89
CA LEU A 72 0.96 -2.40 -14.61
C LEU A 72 -0.50 -2.32 -14.12
N LEU A 73 -0.70 -2.05 -12.83
CA LEU A 73 -2.02 -1.89 -12.22
C LEU A 73 -2.72 -0.61 -12.71
N SER A 74 -1.97 0.49 -12.89
CA SER A 74 -2.46 1.72 -13.52
C SER A 74 -2.76 1.56 -15.02
N LYS A 75 -2.07 0.63 -15.70
CA LYS A 75 -2.26 0.36 -17.13
C LYS A 75 -3.34 -0.67 -17.45
N ASN A 76 -3.86 -1.41 -16.47
CA ASN A 76 -4.96 -2.35 -16.66
C ASN A 76 -6.24 -1.81 -16.01
N PRO A 77 -7.04 -1.03 -16.75
CA PRO A 77 -8.13 -0.25 -16.21
C PRO A 77 -9.38 -1.13 -16.08
N GLY A 78 -9.66 -1.58 -14.86
CA GLY A 78 -11.04 -1.49 -14.39
C GLY A 78 -11.39 -0.01 -14.20
N ALA A 79 -11.56 0.69 -15.32
CA ALA A 79 -11.73 2.13 -15.58
C ALA A 79 -12.05 3.08 -14.39
N GLU A 80 -11.30 4.18 -14.36
CA GLU A 80 -11.69 5.51 -13.84
C GLU A 80 -12.17 5.59 -12.37
N ALA A 81 -11.25 5.49 -11.41
CA ALA A 81 -11.51 5.99 -10.06
C ALA A 81 -10.30 6.74 -9.50
N GLY A 82 -10.31 8.06 -9.72
CA GLY A 82 -9.53 9.01 -8.92
C GLY A 82 -8.22 9.48 -9.52
N LYS A 83 -8.28 10.54 -10.35
CA LYS A 83 -7.38 11.70 -10.17
C LYS A 83 -7.35 12.01 -8.65
N THR A 84 -6.26 12.29 -7.96
CA THR A 84 -5.08 13.10 -8.30
C THR A 84 -3.87 12.58 -7.51
N TRP A 85 -2.69 12.63 -8.10
CA TRP A 85 -1.44 12.73 -7.34
C TRP A 85 -0.85 14.07 -7.75
N ASP A 86 -1.25 15.13 -7.03
CA ASP A 86 -0.61 16.43 -7.17
C ASP A 86 0.74 16.42 -6.46
N ALA A 87 1.68 17.07 -7.11
CA ALA A 87 3.11 17.08 -6.87
C ALA A 87 3.53 17.89 -5.62
#